data_AF-A0A2G4GPH6-F1
#
_entry.id   AF-A0A2G4GPH6-F1
#
_cell.length_a   1.000
_cell.length_b   1.000
_cell.length_c   1.000
_cell.angle_alpha   90.00
_cell.angle_beta   90.00
_cell.angle_gamma   90.00
#
_symmetry.space_group_name_H-M   'P 1'
#
loop_
_entity.id
_entity.type
_entity.pdbx_description
1 polymer ?
#
loop_
_entity_poly.entity_id
_entity_poly.type
_entity_poly.pdbx_seq_one_letter_code
_entity_poly.pdbx_strand_id
1 'polypeptide(L)'
;MAEYQITRWREIPSMVVARSGEEVSKISLPNRFQEAIDEAAMRLGEIDANAYMNGWNRDPWVERSGAPAEVAAAIAAELESEFSEEKINQILNQIGEK
;
A
#
# COMPACT_ATOMS: atom_id res chain seq x y z
N MET A 1 7.24 -10.35 19.32
CA MET A 1 6.08 -9.64 18.72
C MET A 1 6.65 -8.64 17.74
N ALA A 2 6.07 -8.53 16.56
CA ALA A 2 6.55 -7.61 15.53
C ALA A 2 5.54 -6.47 15.33
N GLU A 3 6.03 -5.30 14.96
CA GLU A 3 5.19 -4.20 14.50
C GLU A 3 5.18 -4.19 12.98
N TYR A 4 4.06 -3.88 12.36
CA TYR A 4 3.98 -3.64 10.92
C TYR A 4 3.37 -2.28 10.61
N GLN A 5 3.74 -1.76 9.44
CA GLN A 5 3.27 -0.51 8.87
C GLN A 5 3.03 -0.73 7.38
N ILE A 6 1.92 -0.19 6.88
CA ILE A 6 1.58 -0.25 5.47
C ILE A 6 1.86 1.13 4.87
N THR A 7 2.61 1.15 3.78
CA THR A 7 2.79 2.35 2.96
C THR A 7 1.72 2.33 1.87
N ARG A 8 0.93 3.40 1.81
CA ARG A 8 -0.13 3.58 0.83
C ARG A 8 0.11 4.87 0.04
N TRP A 9 -0.38 4.89 -1.18
CA TRP A 9 -0.56 6.12 -1.93
C TRP A 9 -2.05 6.40 -1.97
N ARG A 10 -2.47 7.44 -1.25
CA ARG A 10 -3.87 7.76 -0.95
C ARG A 10 -4.60 6.54 -0.36
N GLU A 11 -5.38 5.84 -1.16
CA GLU A 11 -6.13 4.66 -0.71
C GLU A 11 -5.51 3.33 -1.16
N ILE A 12 -4.53 3.36 -2.06
CA ILE A 12 -3.95 2.15 -2.69
C ILE A 12 -2.68 1.75 -1.93
N PRO A 13 -2.61 0.54 -1.35
CA PRO A 13 -1.42 0.07 -0.65
C PRO A 13 -0.31 -0.29 -1.65
N SER A 14 0.94 -0.12 -1.24
CA SER A 14 2.12 -0.32 -2.11
C SER A 14 3.14 -1.26 -1.47
N MET A 15 3.38 -1.12 -0.17
CA MET A 15 4.40 -1.90 0.53
C MET A 15 4.03 -2.12 1.99
N VAL A 16 4.37 -3.30 2.51
CA VAL A 16 4.27 -3.65 3.92
C VAL A 16 5.68 -3.71 4.51
N VAL A 17 5.87 -3.05 5.64
CA VAL A 17 7.11 -3.11 6.42
C VAL A 17 6.77 -3.68 7.77
N ALA A 18 7.46 -4.74 8.18
CA ALA A 18 7.39 -5.27 9.53
C ALA A 18 8.76 -5.22 10.21
N ARG A 19 8.79 -5.00 11.51
CA ARG A 19 10.03 -4.92 12.30
C ARG A 19 9.85 -5.52 13.69
N SER A 20 10.91 -6.09 14.23
CA SER A 20 10.99 -6.58 15.61
C SER A 20 12.42 -6.45 16.10
N GLY A 21 12.70 -5.50 16.99
CA GLY A 21 14.08 -5.22 17.44
C GLY A 21 14.99 -4.80 16.28
N GLU A 22 16.02 -5.60 16.00
CA GLU A 22 16.96 -5.37 14.89
C GLU A 22 16.49 -5.98 13.56
N GLU A 23 15.50 -6.88 13.58
CA GLU A 23 14.99 -7.52 12.37
C GLU A 23 13.96 -6.63 11.66
N VAL A 24 14.13 -6.44 10.36
CA VAL A 24 13.21 -5.70 9.49
C VAL A 24 12.91 -6.51 8.25
N SER A 25 11.63 -6.73 7.97
CA SER A 25 11.12 -7.37 6.77
C SER A 25 10.31 -6.38 5.96
N LYS A 26 10.51 -6.37 4.64
CA LYS A 26 9.80 -5.49 3.72
C LYS A 26 9.27 -6.33 2.57
N ILE A 27 7.98 -6.21 2.30
CA ILE A 27 7.33 -6.91 1.20
C ILE A 27 6.61 -5.87 0.35
N SER A 28 7.02 -5.78 -0.90
CA SER A 28 6.33 -4.97 -1.90
C SER A 28 5.13 -5.74 -2.41
N LEU A 29 4.00 -5.05 -2.60
CA LEU A 29 2.81 -5.66 -3.18
C LEU A 29 3.01 -5.92 -4.69
N PRO A 30 2.18 -6.80 -5.29
CA PRO A 30 2.24 -7.07 -6.73
C PRO A 30 2.13 -5.82 -7.60
N ASN A 31 2.69 -5.88 -8.82
CA ASN A 31 2.74 -4.75 -9.75
C ASN A 31 1.39 -4.09 -10.02
N ARG A 32 0.27 -4.82 -9.97
CA ARG A 32 -1.07 -4.27 -10.16
C ARG A 32 -1.39 -3.08 -9.23
N PHE A 33 -0.80 -3.07 -8.03
CA PHE A 33 -0.96 -1.96 -7.10
C PHE A 33 -0.19 -0.72 -7.56
N GLN A 34 1.02 -0.91 -8.11
CA GLN A 34 1.78 0.20 -8.70
C GLN A 34 1.08 0.75 -9.94
N GLU A 35 0.60 -0.13 -10.83
CA GLU A 35 -0.17 0.27 -12.02
C GLU A 35 -1.40 1.10 -11.64
N ALA A 36 -2.12 0.69 -10.59
CA ALA A 36 -3.26 1.44 -10.09
C ALA A 36 -2.87 2.79 -9.49
N ILE A 37 -1.74 2.90 -8.80
CA ILE A 37 -1.23 4.18 -8.29
C ILE A 37 -0.89 5.12 -9.45
N ASP A 38 -0.21 4.61 -10.47
CA ASP A 38 0.14 5.38 -11.66
C ASP A 38 -1.13 5.85 -12.40
N GLU A 39 -2.12 4.97 -12.56
CA GLU A 39 -3.40 5.33 -13.18
C GLU A 39 -4.16 6.37 -12.35
N ALA A 40 -4.21 6.20 -11.03
CA ALA A 40 -4.85 7.15 -10.12
C ALA A 40 -4.19 8.54 -10.21
N ALA A 41 -2.85 8.60 -10.22
CA ALA A 41 -2.11 9.83 -10.39
C ALA A 41 -2.38 10.50 -11.75
N MET A 42 -2.44 9.69 -12.82
CA MET A 42 -2.82 10.18 -14.15
C MET A 42 -4.25 10.73 -14.18
N ARG A 43 -5.23 10.04 -13.59
CA ARG A 43 -6.65 10.48 -13.52
C ARG A 43 -6.81 11.80 -12.77
N LEU A 44 -6.09 11.97 -11.67
CA LEU A 44 -6.08 13.24 -10.90
C LEU A 44 -5.43 14.40 -11.64
N GLY A 45 -4.73 14.13 -12.74
CA GLY A 45 -3.86 15.13 -13.36
C GLY A 45 -2.73 15.55 -12.44
N GLU A 46 -2.38 14.73 -11.44
CA GLU A 46 -1.25 14.91 -10.53
C GLU A 46 0.06 14.48 -11.21
N ILE A 47 0.24 14.95 -12.44
CA ILE A 47 1.48 14.86 -13.23
C ILE A 47 2.56 15.80 -12.68
N ASP A 48 2.18 16.77 -11.86
CA ASP A 48 3.10 17.55 -11.06
C ASP A 48 3.70 16.66 -9.97
N ALA A 49 5.02 16.44 -10.03
CA ALA A 49 5.75 15.54 -9.13
C ALA A 49 5.47 15.80 -7.63
N ASN A 50 5.12 17.04 -7.27
CA ASN A 50 4.74 17.39 -5.90
C ASN A 50 3.44 16.73 -5.45
N ALA A 51 2.44 16.62 -6.31
CA ALA A 51 1.14 16.08 -5.93
C ALA A 51 1.22 14.56 -5.78
N TYR A 52 1.92 13.89 -6.71
CA TYR A 52 2.32 12.49 -6.58
C TYR A 52 3.10 12.21 -5.29
N MET A 53 4.06 13.06 -4.92
CA MET A 53 4.80 12.86 -3.67
C MET A 53 3.96 13.10 -2.41
N ASN A 54 3.01 14.03 -2.45
CA ASN A 54 2.10 14.30 -1.33
C ASN A 54 1.05 13.20 -1.11
N GLY A 55 0.76 12.37 -2.12
CA GLY A 55 -0.16 11.25 -2.01
C GLY A 55 0.37 10.10 -1.13
N TRP A 56 1.67 10.04 -0.84
CA TRP A 56 2.24 8.98 -0.03
C TRP A 56 1.93 9.17 1.45
N ASN A 57 1.23 8.20 2.04
CA ASN A 57 1.01 8.11 3.47
C ASN A 57 1.52 6.78 4.02
N ARG A 58 1.82 6.76 5.31
CA ARG A 58 2.16 5.54 6.04
C ARG A 58 1.17 5.37 7.16
N ASP A 59 0.58 4.20 7.24
CA ASP A 59 -0.34 3.85 8.31
C ASP A 59 0.41 3.84 9.65
N PRO A 60 -0.27 4.03 10.79
CA PRO A 60 0.36 3.86 12.09
C PRO A 60 0.95 2.44 12.23
N TRP A 61 2.00 2.33 13.05
CA TRP A 61 2.55 1.02 13.40
C TRP A 61 1.53 0.23 14.22
N VAL A 62 1.32 -1.02 13.83
CA VAL A 62 0.39 -1.95 14.49
C VAL A 62 1.16 -3.18 14.94
N GLU A 63 0.99 -3.56 16.20
CA GLU A 63 1.58 -4.78 16.75
C GLU A 63 0.84 -6.02 16.25
N ARG A 64 1.58 -7.03 15.78
CA ARG A 64 1.09 -8.35 15.42
C ARG A 64 2.00 -9.43 15.99
N SER A 65 1.39 -10.51 16.46
CA SER A 65 2.14 -11.69 16.91
C SER A 65 2.74 -12.43 15.71
N GLY A 66 4.01 -12.85 15.84
CA GLY A 66 4.76 -13.54 14.79
C GLY A 66 6.14 -12.93 14.55
N ALA A 67 6.90 -13.55 13.64
CA ALA A 67 8.15 -12.98 13.14
C ALA A 67 7.88 -11.88 12.11
N PRO A 68 8.78 -10.88 11.92
CA PRO A 68 8.59 -9.80 10.96
C PRO A 68 8.30 -10.31 9.54
N ALA A 69 8.99 -11.35 9.09
CA ALA A 69 8.81 -11.93 7.77
C ALA A 69 7.41 -12.54 7.59
N GLU A 70 6.94 -13.29 8.59
CA GLU A 70 5.61 -13.91 8.60
C GLU A 70 4.50 -12.86 8.65
N VAL A 71 4.67 -11.84 9.51
CA VAL A 71 3.71 -10.73 9.65
C VAL A 71 3.62 -9.94 8.35
N ALA A 72 4.76 -9.58 7.74
CA ALA A 72 4.76 -8.86 6.48
C ALA A 72 4.08 -9.68 5.37
N ALA A 73 4.35 -10.99 5.29
CA ALA A 73 3.79 -11.87 4.26
C ALA A 73 2.29 -12.05 4.45
N ALA A 74 1.83 -12.26 5.69
CA ALA A 74 0.42 -12.37 6.02
C ALA A 74 -0.35 -11.09 5.67
N ILE A 75 0.16 -9.92 6.07
CA ILE A 75 -0.46 -8.63 5.75
C ILE A 75 -0.45 -8.38 4.24
N ALA A 76 0.64 -8.70 3.54
CA ALA A 76 0.69 -8.54 2.09
C ALA A 76 -0.37 -9.40 1.38
N ALA A 77 -0.53 -10.65 1.81
CA ALA A 77 -1.58 -11.55 1.28
C ALA A 77 -3.00 -11.09 1.64
N GLU A 78 -3.20 -10.55 2.85
CA GLU A 78 -4.47 -9.95 3.26
C GLU A 78 -4.82 -8.75 2.39
N LEU A 79 -3.86 -7.85 2.14
CA LEU A 79 -4.04 -6.71 1.24
C LEU A 79 -4.29 -7.15 -0.20
N GLU A 80 -3.60 -8.19 -0.68
CA GLU A 80 -3.85 -8.76 -2.01
C GLU A 80 -5.26 -9.32 -2.14
N SER A 81 -5.78 -9.96 -1.10
CA SER A 81 -7.15 -10.48 -1.09
C SER A 81 -8.19 -9.37 -0.96
N GLU A 82 -7.93 -8.38 -0.10
CA GLU A 82 -8.85 -7.28 0.17
C GLU A 82 -8.95 -6.29 -1.00
N PHE A 83 -7.81 -5.99 -1.63
CA PHE A 83 -7.72 -5.13 -2.81
C PHE A 83 -7.68 -5.97 -4.08
N SER A 84 -8.83 -6.57 -4.36
CA SER A 84 -9.11 -7.19 -5.66
C SER A 84 -9.11 -6.13 -6.77
N GLU A 85 -9.01 -6.59 -8.02
CA GLU A 85 -9.11 -5.71 -9.19
C GLU A 85 -10.38 -4.87 -9.18
N GLU A 86 -11.50 -5.42 -8.72
CA GLU A 86 -12.77 -4.67 -8.59
C GLU A 86 -12.65 -3.53 -7.58
N LYS A 87 -12.07 -3.76 -6.40
CA LYS A 87 -11.91 -2.72 -5.37
C LYS A 87 -10.94 -1.63 -5.84
N ILE A 88 -9.86 -2.02 -6.51
CA ILE A 88 -8.92 -1.08 -7.12
C ILE A 88 -9.63 -0.21 -8.16
N ASN A 89 -10.40 -0.82 -9.06
CA ASN A 89 -11.20 -0.08 -10.06
C ASN A 89 -12.22 0.86 -9.40
N GLN A 90 -12.86 0.45 -8.30
CA GLN A 90 -13.75 1.33 -7.54
C GLN A 90 -13.03 2.55 -6.99
N ILE A 91 -11.85 2.37 -6.39
CA ILE A 91 -11.00 3.48 -5.90
C ILE A 91 -10.65 4.42 -7.07
N LEU A 92 -10.21 3.86 -8.20
CA LEU A 92 -9.89 4.64 -9.40
C LEU A 92 -11.09 5.43 -9.94
N ASN A 93 -12.30 4.86 -9.86
CA ASN A 93 -13.52 5.54 -10.29
C ASN A 93 -13.94 6.64 -9.32
N GLN A 94 -13.73 6.46 -8.00
CA GLN A 94 -14.00 7.49 -6.99
C GLN A 94 -13.08 8.70 -7.11
N ILE A 95 -11.85 8.48 -7.58
CA ILE A 95 -10.87 9.53 -7.82
C ILE A 95 -11.32 10.49 -8.95
N GLY A 96 -12.29 10.08 -9.77
CA GLY A 96 -12.99 10.90 -10.74
C GLY A 96 -12.63 10.53 -12.19
N GLU A 97 -13.64 10.15 -12.97
CA GLU A 97 -13.61 10.33 -14.42
C GLU A 97 -13.65 11.84 -14.68
N LYS A 98 -12.61 12.36 -15.30
CA LYS A 98 -12.51 13.77 -15.68
C LYS A 98 -13.57 14.15 -16.70
#